data_AF-A0A7S3GN06-F1
#
_entry.id   AF-A0A7S3GN06-F1
#
_cell.length_a   1.000
_cell.length_b   1.000
_cell.length_c   1.000
_cell.angle_alpha   90.00
_cell.angle_beta   90.00
_cell.angle_gamma   90.00
#
_symmetry.space_group_name_H-M   'P 1'
#
loop_
_entity.id
_entity.type
_entity.pdbx_description
1 polymer ?
#
loop_
_entity_poly.entity_id
_entity_poly.type
_entity_poly.pdbx_seq_one_letter_code
_entity_poly.pdbx_strand_id
1 'polypeptide(L)'
;FPAAPDAAAEAESTSDNDVYNQRMANLRRILVDGLDIDLTLNFLFKQSHTDLNILKSIKTAIEGRSNVLHNSTVVAHAYMNSGTTRDTFLRDNLDWLGKAKNWAKFTTVGAIGVVHKGHIHESMTLLQPYLPQGGQSGSPYSESGALYALGLIHANKGGNGDSATITYLADALRNGGNNEIVQHGACLGIGLAAMATGNEELFDSLRAVLFTDSAIAGEGAAFAIGLVMLGQSDSPLAQQVLPDLLNYLHDTTHEKIIRALSLSIAMMVYGKEESADVIIEQLSRDRDPIVRYGACYAVAMAYCGTADNASIRKLLHVAVSDVNDDVRRA
;
A
#
# COMPACT_ATOMS: atom_id res chain seq x y z
N PHE A 1 -39.07 -35.97 -44.21
CA PHE A 1 -38.20 -34.78 -44.05
C PHE A 1 -38.28 -34.36 -42.59
N PRO A 2 -37.17 -34.34 -41.84
CA PRO A 2 -37.19 -33.81 -40.48
C PRO A 2 -37.44 -32.30 -40.56
N ALA A 3 -38.28 -31.78 -39.67
CA ALA A 3 -38.56 -30.36 -39.55
C ALA A 3 -37.26 -29.61 -39.27
N ALA A 4 -36.98 -28.55 -40.05
CA ALA A 4 -35.90 -27.64 -39.75
C ALA A 4 -36.13 -27.00 -38.37
N PRO A 5 -35.10 -26.84 -37.52
CA PRO A 5 -35.26 -26.14 -36.26
C PRO A 5 -35.76 -24.71 -36.53
N ASP A 6 -36.66 -24.23 -35.68
CA ASP A 6 -37.26 -22.90 -35.77
C ASP A 6 -36.17 -21.81 -35.62
N ALA A 7 -35.70 -21.30 -36.75
CA ALA A 7 -34.69 -20.24 -36.81
C ALA A 7 -35.11 -18.95 -36.07
N ALA A 8 -36.41 -18.75 -35.82
CA ALA A 8 -36.94 -17.64 -35.03
C ALA A 8 -36.63 -17.80 -33.52
N ALA A 9 -36.68 -19.03 -32.99
CA ALA A 9 -36.35 -19.30 -31.58
C ALA A 9 -34.83 -19.25 -31.32
N GLU A 10 -34.02 -19.63 -32.32
CA GLU A 10 -32.56 -19.45 -32.27
C GLU A 10 -32.16 -17.97 -32.36
N ALA A 11 -32.89 -17.14 -33.12
CA ALA A 11 -32.64 -15.70 -33.24
C ALA A 11 -33.05 -14.90 -32.00
N GLU A 12 -34.19 -15.22 -31.37
CA GLU A 12 -34.60 -14.60 -30.10
C GLU A 12 -33.63 -14.96 -28.96
N SER A 13 -33.21 -16.23 -28.87
CA SER A 13 -32.23 -16.67 -27.87
C SER A 13 -30.81 -16.11 -28.08
N THR A 14 -30.41 -15.78 -29.31
CA THR A 14 -29.15 -15.03 -29.54
C THR A 14 -29.27 -13.57 -29.08
N SER A 15 -30.42 -12.93 -29.33
CA SER A 15 -30.65 -11.53 -28.92
C SER A 15 -30.67 -11.34 -27.40
N ASP A 16 -31.26 -12.28 -26.65
CA ASP A 16 -31.27 -12.26 -25.19
C ASP A 16 -29.89 -12.51 -24.59
N ASN A 17 -29.09 -13.37 -25.23
CA ASN A 17 -27.69 -13.60 -24.84
C ASN A 17 -26.82 -12.37 -25.06
N ASP A 18 -27.05 -11.59 -26.13
CA ASP A 18 -26.31 -10.35 -26.39
C ASP A 18 -26.61 -9.26 -25.36
N VAL A 19 -27.88 -9.11 -24.96
CA VAL A 19 -28.27 -8.18 -23.89
C VAL A 19 -27.66 -8.60 -22.55
N TYR A 20 -27.67 -9.90 -22.24
CA TYR A 20 -27.03 -10.44 -21.04
C TYR A 20 -25.52 -10.16 -21.03
N ASN A 21 -24.82 -10.44 -22.13
CA ASN A 21 -23.39 -10.18 -22.27
C ASN A 21 -23.06 -8.69 -22.11
N GLN A 22 -23.88 -7.79 -22.65
CA GLN A 22 -23.70 -6.35 -22.49
C GLN A 22 -23.89 -5.90 -21.03
N ARG A 23 -24.89 -6.44 -20.33
CA ARG A 23 -25.09 -6.17 -18.89
C ARG A 23 -23.92 -6.68 -18.07
N MET A 24 -23.40 -7.87 -18.38
CA MET A 24 -22.24 -8.44 -17.71
C MET A 24 -20.98 -7.60 -17.95
N ALA A 25 -20.77 -7.12 -19.18
CA ALA A 25 -19.66 -6.22 -19.51
C ALA A 25 -19.75 -4.89 -18.73
N ASN A 26 -20.94 -4.31 -18.63
CA ASN A 26 -21.16 -3.10 -17.83
C ASN A 26 -20.89 -3.34 -16.34
N LEU A 27 -21.35 -4.47 -15.80
CA LEU A 27 -21.11 -4.84 -14.41
C LEU A 27 -19.61 -4.99 -14.13
N ARG A 28 -18.89 -5.70 -15.00
CA ARG A 28 -17.43 -5.85 -14.91
C ARG A 28 -16.72 -4.50 -14.97
N ARG A 29 -17.16 -3.61 -15.86
CA ARG A 29 -16.59 -2.27 -15.98
C ARG A 29 -16.75 -1.42 -14.71
N ILE A 30 -17.89 -1.58 -14.02
CA ILE A 30 -18.17 -0.87 -12.77
C ILE A 30 -17.39 -1.49 -11.59
N LEU A 31 -17.36 -2.82 -11.47
CA LEU A 31 -16.82 -3.50 -10.30
C LEU A 31 -15.31 -3.78 -10.37
N VAL A 32 -14.75 -3.96 -11.57
CA VAL A 32 -13.39 -4.47 -11.77
C VAL A 32 -12.55 -3.47 -12.55
N ASP A 33 -12.98 -3.12 -13.76
CA ASP A 33 -12.14 -2.40 -14.73
C ASP A 33 -11.89 -0.91 -14.35
N GLY A 34 -12.57 -0.40 -13.32
CA GLY A 34 -12.20 0.88 -12.69
C GLY A 34 -12.84 2.12 -13.32
N LEU A 35 -14.09 2.03 -13.81
CA LEU A 35 -14.83 3.18 -14.32
C LEU A 35 -14.91 4.35 -13.32
N ASP A 36 -15.07 4.05 -12.04
CA ASP A 36 -15.10 5.02 -10.95
C ASP A 36 -13.77 5.80 -10.85
N ILE A 37 -12.65 5.10 -11.05
CA ILE A 37 -11.31 5.68 -11.06
C ILE A 37 -11.14 6.59 -12.27
N ASP A 38 -11.53 6.15 -13.46
CA ASP A 38 -11.44 6.96 -14.67
C ASP A 38 -12.24 8.26 -14.56
N LEU A 39 -13.47 8.17 -14.03
CA LEU A 39 -14.34 9.33 -13.81
C LEU A 39 -13.74 10.29 -12.78
N THR A 40 -13.24 9.74 -11.67
CA THR A 40 -12.61 10.53 -10.60
C THR A 40 -11.34 11.21 -11.12
N LEU A 41 -10.49 10.50 -11.85
CA LEU A 41 -9.28 11.03 -12.46
C LEU A 41 -9.60 12.15 -13.45
N ASN A 42 -10.62 11.96 -14.31
CA ASN A 42 -11.06 12.99 -15.25
C ASN A 42 -11.58 14.24 -14.54
N PHE A 43 -12.34 14.06 -13.47
CA PHE A 43 -12.86 15.15 -12.63
C PHE A 43 -11.71 15.91 -11.97
N LEU A 44 -10.81 15.22 -11.28
CA LEU A 44 -9.67 15.82 -10.58
C LEU A 44 -8.71 16.54 -11.54
N PHE A 45 -8.45 15.96 -12.71
CA PHE A 45 -7.64 16.59 -13.74
C PHE A 45 -8.25 17.91 -14.25
N LYS A 46 -9.57 17.94 -14.48
CA LYS A 46 -10.29 19.13 -14.97
C LYS A 46 -10.49 20.20 -13.90
N GLN A 47 -10.86 19.80 -12.69
CA GLN A 47 -11.22 20.70 -11.58
C GLN A 47 -10.06 20.99 -10.62
N SER A 48 -8.82 20.72 -11.03
CA SER A 48 -7.66 21.06 -10.22
C SER A 48 -7.41 22.57 -10.25
N HIS A 49 -7.46 23.19 -9.07
CA HIS A 49 -7.23 24.62 -8.83
C HIS A 49 -5.97 24.82 -7.96
N THR A 50 -4.87 24.16 -8.32
CA THR A 50 -3.63 24.23 -7.55
C THR A 50 -2.87 25.53 -7.83
N ASP A 51 -2.41 26.21 -6.77
CA ASP A 51 -1.58 27.40 -6.87
C ASP A 51 -0.09 27.03 -6.75
N LEU A 52 0.61 27.08 -7.89
CA LEU A 52 2.04 26.79 -7.96
C LEU A 52 2.90 27.85 -7.27
N ASN A 53 2.37 29.05 -7.00
CA ASN A 53 3.14 30.10 -6.32
C ASN A 53 3.44 29.72 -4.86
N ILE A 54 2.51 29.02 -4.20
CA ILE A 54 2.73 28.49 -2.84
C ILE A 54 3.99 27.61 -2.81
N LEU A 55 4.09 26.68 -3.76
CA LEU A 55 5.23 25.77 -3.85
C LEU A 55 6.53 26.49 -4.24
N LYS A 56 6.46 27.51 -5.10
CA LYS A 56 7.62 28.36 -5.42
C LYS A 56 8.12 29.11 -4.19
N SER A 57 7.22 29.73 -3.42
CA SER A 57 7.57 30.42 -2.17
C SER A 57 8.18 29.48 -1.14
N ILE A 58 7.61 28.29 -0.97
CA ILE A 58 8.15 27.24 -0.10
C ILE A 58 9.55 26.84 -0.56
N LYS A 59 9.74 26.55 -1.85
CA LYS A 59 11.04 26.17 -2.41
C LYS A 59 12.11 27.25 -2.17
N THR A 60 11.80 28.52 -2.43
CA THR A 60 12.73 29.65 -2.22
C THR A 60 13.09 29.80 -0.74
N ALA A 61 12.14 29.64 0.17
CA ALA A 61 12.41 29.69 1.61
C ALA A 61 13.30 28.53 2.11
N ILE A 62 13.35 27.42 1.34
CA ILE A 62 13.95 26.15 1.74
C ILE A 62 15.30 25.87 1.04
N GLU A 63 15.87 26.81 0.25
CA GLU A 63 17.07 26.60 -0.59
C GLU A 63 18.35 26.01 0.08
N GLY A 64 18.33 25.73 1.38
CA GLY A 64 19.32 24.91 2.08
C GLY A 64 19.29 23.40 1.75
N ARG A 65 20.37 22.71 2.12
CA ARG A 65 20.60 21.26 1.88
C ARG A 65 19.91 20.35 2.91
N SER A 66 18.70 20.67 3.35
CA SER A 66 17.99 19.85 4.35
C SER A 66 17.10 18.82 3.67
N ASN A 67 17.43 17.53 3.85
CA ASN A 67 16.59 16.42 3.37
C ASN A 67 15.17 16.46 3.96
N VAL A 68 15.02 16.95 5.20
CA VAL A 68 13.71 17.06 5.86
C VAL A 68 12.83 18.05 5.10
N LEU A 69 13.34 19.25 4.84
CA LEU A 69 12.57 20.30 4.16
C LEU A 69 12.32 19.97 2.68
N HIS A 70 13.27 19.27 2.03
CA HIS A 70 13.07 18.71 0.69
C HIS A 70 11.88 17.75 0.69
N ASN A 71 11.88 16.75 1.59
CA ASN A 71 10.80 15.78 1.69
C ASN A 71 9.46 16.45 2.01
N SER A 72 9.43 17.40 2.96
CA SER A 72 8.20 18.15 3.27
C SER A 72 7.64 18.87 2.04
N THR A 73 8.49 19.50 1.24
CA THR A 73 8.06 20.20 0.02
C THR A 73 7.51 19.24 -1.03
N VAL A 74 8.18 18.11 -1.24
CA VAL A 74 7.75 17.11 -2.22
C VAL A 74 6.46 16.41 -1.78
N VAL A 75 6.31 16.08 -0.50
CA VAL A 75 5.08 15.52 0.07
C VAL A 75 3.92 16.53 0.01
N ALA A 76 4.18 17.81 0.30
CA ALA A 76 3.17 18.87 0.14
C ALA A 76 2.70 18.98 -1.33
N HIS A 77 3.63 18.97 -2.28
CA HIS A 77 3.29 18.92 -3.71
C HIS A 77 2.45 17.68 -4.06
N ALA A 78 2.82 16.51 -3.54
CA ALA A 78 2.09 15.26 -3.78
C ALA A 78 0.65 15.33 -3.27
N TYR A 79 0.43 15.86 -2.07
CA TYR A 79 -0.91 16.05 -1.51
C TYR A 79 -1.73 17.10 -2.27
N MET A 80 -1.12 18.23 -2.64
CA MET A 80 -1.80 19.27 -3.43
C MET A 80 -2.28 18.74 -4.79
N ASN A 81 -1.55 17.82 -5.42
CA ASN A 81 -1.81 17.33 -6.76
C ASN A 81 -2.25 15.85 -6.79
N SER A 82 -2.70 15.27 -5.67
CA SER A 82 -3.01 13.84 -5.60
C SER A 82 -4.12 13.44 -6.58
N GLY A 83 -3.84 12.45 -7.43
CA GLY A 83 -4.78 11.97 -8.46
C GLY A 83 -5.14 13.01 -9.53
N THR A 84 -4.38 14.10 -9.66
CA THR A 84 -4.64 15.13 -10.68
C THR A 84 -3.76 14.97 -11.92
N THR A 85 -2.76 14.08 -11.88
CA THR A 85 -1.72 13.87 -12.91
C THR A 85 -0.91 15.13 -13.30
N ARG A 86 -1.07 16.24 -12.58
CA ARG A 86 -0.32 17.48 -12.81
C ARG A 86 1.01 17.43 -12.08
N ASP A 87 2.06 17.15 -12.84
CA ASP A 87 3.44 17.05 -12.38
C ASP A 87 4.33 18.21 -12.88
N THR A 88 3.72 19.31 -13.34
CA THR A 88 4.40 20.51 -13.88
C THR A 88 5.49 21.03 -12.95
N PHE A 89 5.20 21.15 -11.66
CA PHE A 89 6.19 21.57 -10.67
C PHE A 89 7.39 20.62 -10.62
N LEU A 90 7.20 19.31 -10.73
CA LEU A 90 8.31 18.35 -10.72
C LEU A 90 9.16 18.49 -11.99
N ARG A 91 8.51 18.61 -13.16
CA ARG A 91 9.19 18.78 -14.47
C ARG A 91 9.98 20.09 -14.55
N ASP A 92 9.44 21.18 -14.02
CA ASP A 92 10.10 22.49 -14.04
C ASP A 92 11.29 22.57 -13.07
N ASN A 93 11.41 21.62 -12.12
CA ASN A 93 12.37 21.67 -11.03
C ASN A 93 13.26 20.40 -10.95
N LEU A 94 13.50 19.73 -12.07
CA LEU A 94 14.32 18.49 -12.14
C LEU A 94 15.71 18.66 -11.50
N ASP A 95 16.40 19.78 -11.73
CA ASP A 95 17.71 20.04 -11.12
C ASP A 95 17.66 20.13 -9.60
N TRP A 96 16.55 20.63 -9.05
CA TRP A 96 16.35 20.69 -7.60
C TRP A 96 16.00 19.30 -7.06
N LEU A 97 15.15 18.53 -7.75
CA LEU A 97 14.83 17.14 -7.38
C LEU A 97 16.07 16.23 -7.45
N GLY A 98 16.95 16.44 -8.43
CA GLY A 98 18.19 15.70 -8.61
C GLY A 98 19.19 15.87 -7.46
N LYS A 99 19.04 16.91 -6.63
CA LYS A 99 19.85 17.12 -5.42
C LYS A 99 19.48 16.16 -4.28
N ALA A 100 18.32 15.51 -4.35
CA ALA A 100 17.88 14.56 -3.34
C ALA A 100 18.79 13.33 -3.27
N LYS A 101 19.15 12.92 -2.05
CA LYS A 101 20.03 11.77 -1.78
C LYS A 101 19.33 10.73 -0.92
N ASN A 102 19.67 9.46 -1.13
CA ASN A 102 19.19 8.32 -0.34
C ASN A 102 17.65 8.30 -0.25
N TRP A 103 17.10 8.20 0.97
CA TRP A 103 15.66 8.17 1.22
C TRP A 103 14.90 9.41 0.71
N ALA A 104 15.53 10.58 0.58
CA ALA A 104 14.87 11.73 -0.03
C ALA A 104 14.59 11.50 -1.54
N LYS A 105 15.47 10.74 -2.21
CA LYS A 105 15.24 10.32 -3.59
C LYS A 105 14.11 9.28 -3.67
N PHE A 106 14.08 8.32 -2.74
CA PHE A 106 12.96 7.38 -2.61
C PHE A 106 11.62 8.12 -2.45
N THR A 107 11.51 9.04 -1.49
CA THR A 107 10.29 9.85 -1.29
C THR A 107 9.94 10.67 -2.52
N THR A 108 10.94 11.21 -3.22
CA THR A 108 10.71 12.02 -4.43
C THR A 108 10.07 11.20 -5.55
N VAL A 109 10.57 9.99 -5.80
CA VAL A 109 9.99 9.11 -6.82
C VAL A 109 8.65 8.54 -6.35
N GLY A 110 8.53 8.14 -5.08
CA GLY A 110 7.26 7.68 -4.48
C GLY A 110 6.13 8.70 -4.58
N ALA A 111 6.45 9.99 -4.41
CA ALA A 111 5.50 11.10 -4.54
C ALA A 111 4.86 11.21 -5.94
N ILE A 112 5.55 10.77 -6.99
CA ILE A 112 4.98 10.68 -8.34
C ILE A 112 3.75 9.75 -8.33
N GLY A 113 3.82 8.63 -7.60
CA GLY A 113 2.71 7.70 -7.47
C GLY A 113 1.45 8.32 -6.85
N VAL A 114 1.60 9.25 -5.90
CA VAL A 114 0.48 9.97 -5.29
C VAL A 114 -0.17 10.95 -6.27
N VAL A 115 0.65 11.68 -7.05
CA VAL A 115 0.17 12.62 -8.09
C VAL A 115 -0.58 11.90 -9.19
N HIS A 116 -0.09 10.72 -9.58
CA HIS A 116 -0.66 9.88 -10.63
C HIS A 116 -1.57 8.75 -10.11
N LYS A 117 -2.06 8.86 -8.87
CA LYS A 117 -2.99 7.88 -8.28
C LYS A 117 -4.17 7.63 -9.22
N GLY A 118 -4.43 6.36 -9.52
CA GLY A 118 -5.52 5.96 -10.42
C GLY A 118 -5.21 6.06 -11.92
N HIS A 119 -4.03 6.56 -12.32
CA HIS A 119 -3.61 6.59 -13.71
C HIS A 119 -3.04 5.24 -14.17
N ILE A 120 -3.90 4.22 -14.20
CA ILE A 120 -3.55 2.81 -14.35
C ILE A 120 -2.88 2.53 -15.70
N HIS A 121 -3.47 3.02 -16.80
CA HIS A 121 -3.05 2.64 -18.17
C HIS A 121 -1.64 3.09 -18.56
N GLU A 122 -1.22 4.30 -18.18
CA GLU A 122 0.09 4.85 -18.57
C GLU A 122 1.15 4.77 -17.45
N SER A 123 0.79 4.20 -16.30
CA SER A 123 1.64 4.10 -15.10
C SER A 123 3.03 3.52 -15.39
N MET A 124 3.11 2.43 -16.14
CA MET A 124 4.37 1.77 -16.49
C MET A 124 5.23 2.63 -17.41
N THR A 125 4.64 3.28 -18.42
CA THR A 125 5.35 4.18 -19.33
C THR A 125 5.88 5.41 -18.60
N LEU A 126 5.09 5.97 -17.69
CA LEU A 126 5.46 7.12 -16.87
C LEU A 126 6.66 6.81 -15.96
N LEU A 127 6.61 5.66 -15.28
CA LEU A 127 7.63 5.26 -14.31
C LEU A 127 8.84 4.56 -14.94
N GLN A 128 8.77 4.19 -16.23
CA GLN A 128 9.82 3.49 -16.97
C GLN A 128 11.24 4.05 -16.74
N PRO A 129 11.48 5.38 -16.71
CA PRO A 129 12.83 5.93 -16.48
C PRO A 129 13.40 5.64 -15.08
N TYR A 130 12.53 5.32 -14.12
CA TYR A 130 12.89 5.10 -12.72
C TYR A 130 12.79 3.62 -12.32
N LEU A 131 12.11 2.79 -13.11
CA LEU A 131 11.99 1.36 -12.87
C LEU A 131 13.33 0.64 -13.10
N PRO A 132 13.58 -0.50 -12.43
CA PRO A 132 14.79 -1.28 -12.66
C PRO A 132 14.91 -1.73 -14.13
N GLN A 133 15.92 -1.22 -14.84
CA GLN A 133 16.25 -1.64 -16.20
C GLN A 133 17.51 -2.48 -16.17
N GLY A 134 17.43 -3.74 -16.61
CA GLY A 134 18.57 -4.66 -16.65
C GLY A 134 19.72 -4.09 -17.49
N GLY A 135 20.73 -3.52 -16.83
CA GLY A 135 21.97 -3.03 -17.46
C GLY A 135 22.31 -1.56 -17.21
N GLN A 136 21.35 -0.69 -16.88
CA GLN A 136 21.60 0.68 -16.39
C GLN A 136 20.97 0.84 -15.02
N SER A 137 21.70 0.45 -13.97
CA SER A 137 21.19 0.62 -12.60
C SER A 137 21.17 2.10 -12.25
N GLY A 138 19.96 2.61 -12.03
CA GLY A 138 19.75 3.88 -11.37
C GLY A 138 20.19 3.80 -9.91
N SER A 139 19.89 4.83 -9.13
CA SER A 139 20.06 4.72 -7.68
C SER A 139 19.04 3.71 -7.13
N PRO A 140 19.42 2.76 -6.25
CA PRO A 140 18.49 1.81 -5.65
C PRO A 140 17.27 2.46 -4.98
N TYR A 141 17.46 3.66 -4.42
CA TYR A 141 16.38 4.46 -3.84
C TYR A 141 15.38 4.97 -4.87
N SER A 142 15.85 5.28 -6.08
CA SER A 142 14.99 5.69 -7.20
C SER A 142 14.17 4.51 -7.70
N GLU A 143 14.81 3.37 -7.89
CA GLU A 143 14.18 2.12 -8.33
C GLU A 143 13.13 1.65 -7.31
N SER A 144 13.52 1.58 -6.03
CA SER A 144 12.62 1.27 -4.92
C SER A 144 11.43 2.24 -4.82
N GLY A 145 11.69 3.54 -4.98
CA GLY A 145 10.64 4.57 -4.96
C GLY A 145 9.67 4.44 -6.14
N ALA A 146 10.14 3.95 -7.30
CA ALA A 146 9.30 3.69 -8.46
C ALA A 146 8.40 2.47 -8.25
N LEU A 147 8.92 1.39 -7.63
CA LEU A 147 8.12 0.22 -7.26
C LEU A 147 7.02 0.59 -6.23
N TYR A 148 7.37 1.43 -5.24
CA TYR A 148 6.40 1.94 -4.29
C TYR A 148 5.36 2.86 -4.96
N ALA A 149 5.79 3.76 -5.85
CA ALA A 149 4.90 4.61 -6.64
C ALA A 149 3.92 3.79 -7.50
N LEU A 150 4.38 2.69 -8.09
CA LEU A 150 3.54 1.80 -8.88
C LEU A 150 2.43 1.18 -8.01
N GLY A 151 2.75 0.72 -6.79
CA GLY A 151 1.75 0.25 -5.84
C GLY A 151 0.76 1.33 -5.39
N LEU A 152 1.21 2.58 -5.24
CA LEU A 152 0.31 3.71 -4.93
C LEU A 152 -0.68 4.03 -6.06
N ILE A 153 -0.23 3.91 -7.31
CA ILE A 153 -1.10 4.13 -8.48
C ILE A 153 -2.17 3.04 -8.58
N HIS A 154 -1.77 1.79 -8.32
CA HIS A 154 -2.58 0.58 -8.47
C HIS A 154 -3.16 0.03 -7.16
N ALA A 155 -3.29 0.88 -6.15
CA ALA A 155 -3.82 0.47 -4.85
C ALA A 155 -5.23 -0.16 -5.01
N ASN A 156 -5.45 -1.33 -4.39
CA ASN A 156 -6.67 -2.14 -4.49
C ASN A 156 -7.03 -2.69 -5.89
N LYS A 157 -6.11 -2.70 -6.85
CA LYS A 157 -6.33 -3.33 -8.17
C LYS A 157 -5.77 -4.73 -8.32
N GLY A 158 -5.08 -5.21 -7.29
CA GLY A 158 -4.41 -6.50 -7.23
C GLY A 158 -5.26 -7.77 -7.23
N GLY A 159 -6.59 -7.66 -7.26
CA GLY A 159 -7.46 -8.82 -7.45
C GLY A 159 -7.50 -9.26 -8.92
N ASN A 160 -8.68 -9.64 -9.39
CA ASN A 160 -8.92 -10.02 -10.79
C ASN A 160 -8.74 -8.86 -11.81
N GLY A 161 -8.39 -7.65 -11.36
CA GLY A 161 -8.34 -6.42 -12.17
C GLY A 161 -6.97 -6.09 -12.74
N ASP A 162 -5.87 -6.33 -12.01
CA ASP A 162 -4.52 -5.95 -12.47
C ASP A 162 -3.42 -6.95 -12.03
N SER A 163 -3.53 -8.17 -12.57
CA SER A 163 -2.54 -9.23 -12.35
C SER A 163 -1.15 -8.88 -12.90
N ALA A 164 -1.05 -8.04 -13.93
CA ALA A 164 0.22 -7.70 -14.57
C ALA A 164 1.13 -6.87 -13.66
N THR A 165 0.58 -5.85 -12.99
CA THR A 165 1.35 -5.00 -12.06
C THR A 165 1.84 -5.80 -10.85
N ILE A 166 0.98 -6.65 -10.26
CA ILE A 166 1.40 -7.52 -9.15
C ILE A 166 2.49 -8.48 -9.61
N THR A 167 2.32 -9.11 -10.77
CA THR A 167 3.32 -10.03 -11.30
C THR A 167 4.66 -9.31 -11.49
N TYR A 168 4.64 -8.11 -12.07
CA TYR A 168 5.84 -7.28 -12.22
C TYR A 168 6.48 -6.93 -10.87
N LEU A 169 5.70 -6.56 -9.85
CA LEU A 169 6.22 -6.24 -8.52
C LEU A 169 6.78 -7.48 -7.82
N ALA A 170 6.14 -8.64 -7.96
CA ALA A 170 6.62 -9.92 -7.44
C ALA A 170 7.91 -10.36 -8.13
N ASP A 171 7.99 -10.19 -9.45
CA ASP A 171 9.22 -10.43 -10.22
C ASP A 171 10.33 -9.46 -9.81
N ALA A 172 10.02 -8.18 -9.60
CA ALA A 172 10.98 -7.19 -9.10
C ALA A 172 11.48 -7.56 -7.69
N LEU A 173 10.63 -8.11 -6.83
CA LEU A 173 11.03 -8.61 -5.52
C LEU A 173 11.98 -9.81 -5.64
N ARG A 174 11.64 -10.79 -6.48
CA ARG A 174 12.47 -11.98 -6.74
C ARG A 174 13.82 -11.62 -7.37
N ASN A 175 13.82 -10.69 -8.33
CA ASN A 175 15.00 -10.23 -9.04
C ASN A 175 15.83 -9.19 -8.27
N GLY A 176 15.27 -8.62 -7.20
CA GLY A 176 15.94 -7.62 -6.36
C GLY A 176 17.19 -8.15 -5.63
N GLY A 177 17.43 -9.46 -5.64
CA GLY A 177 18.60 -10.10 -5.04
C GLY A 177 18.74 -9.73 -3.56
N ASN A 178 19.93 -9.31 -3.15
CA ASN A 178 20.21 -8.89 -1.77
C ASN A 178 20.11 -7.37 -1.55
N ASN A 179 19.51 -6.62 -2.50
CA ASN A 179 19.37 -5.18 -2.36
C ASN A 179 18.13 -4.84 -1.50
N GLU A 180 18.35 -4.73 -0.19
CA GLU A 180 17.29 -4.48 0.80
C GLU A 180 16.43 -3.24 0.50
N ILE A 181 17.00 -2.23 -0.16
CA ILE A 181 16.29 -1.00 -0.51
C ILE A 181 15.26 -1.30 -1.60
N VAL A 182 15.64 -2.03 -2.65
CA VAL A 182 14.73 -2.41 -3.74
C VAL A 182 13.64 -3.34 -3.23
N GLN A 183 14.01 -4.32 -2.39
CA GLN A 183 13.05 -5.21 -1.73
C GLN A 183 12.03 -4.44 -0.90
N HIS A 184 12.45 -3.43 -0.13
CA HIS A 184 11.55 -2.60 0.67
C HIS A 184 10.47 -1.92 -0.19
N GLY A 185 10.86 -1.29 -1.30
CA GLY A 185 9.92 -0.64 -2.21
C GLY A 185 9.00 -1.63 -2.92
N ALA A 186 9.53 -2.80 -3.31
CA ALA A 186 8.75 -3.88 -3.89
C ALA A 186 7.69 -4.41 -2.89
N CYS A 187 8.09 -4.70 -1.65
CA CYS A 187 7.17 -5.16 -0.60
C CYS A 187 6.04 -4.15 -0.36
N LEU A 188 6.38 -2.87 -0.14
CA LEU A 188 5.36 -1.83 0.06
C LEU A 188 4.44 -1.67 -1.16
N GLY A 189 5.00 -1.75 -2.37
CA GLY A 189 4.23 -1.71 -3.62
C GLY A 189 3.24 -2.87 -3.73
N ILE A 190 3.69 -4.10 -3.44
CA ILE A 190 2.85 -5.31 -3.41
C ILE A 190 1.75 -5.16 -2.36
N GLY A 191 2.10 -4.72 -1.14
CA GLY A 191 1.15 -4.54 -0.04
C GLY A 191 0.00 -3.60 -0.41
N LEU A 192 0.30 -2.49 -1.09
CA LEU A 192 -0.72 -1.55 -1.56
C LEU A 192 -1.56 -2.10 -2.72
N ALA A 193 -0.92 -2.73 -3.71
CA ALA A 193 -1.61 -3.27 -4.87
C ALA A 193 -2.54 -4.44 -4.48
N ALA A 194 -2.03 -5.35 -3.65
CA ALA A 194 -2.68 -6.59 -3.22
C ALA A 194 -3.37 -6.48 -1.83
N MET A 195 -3.69 -5.25 -1.39
CA MET A 195 -4.31 -5.02 -0.10
C MET A 195 -5.64 -5.78 0.03
N ALA A 196 -5.85 -6.44 1.17
CA ALA A 196 -7.01 -7.25 1.51
C ALA A 196 -7.36 -8.38 0.52
N THR A 197 -6.42 -8.80 -0.34
CA THR A 197 -6.65 -9.88 -1.30
C THR A 197 -6.56 -11.27 -0.67
N GLY A 198 -5.82 -11.43 0.42
CA GLY A 198 -5.57 -12.75 1.03
C GLY A 198 -4.77 -13.71 0.14
N ASN A 199 -3.97 -13.20 -0.79
CA ASN A 199 -3.20 -14.05 -1.71
C ASN A 199 -2.05 -14.76 -0.98
N GLU A 200 -2.13 -16.10 -0.92
CA GLU A 200 -1.17 -16.94 -0.20
C GLU A 200 0.24 -16.92 -0.82
N GLU A 201 0.36 -16.85 -2.16
CA GLU A 201 1.67 -16.83 -2.83
C GLU A 201 2.45 -15.54 -2.53
N LEU A 202 1.75 -14.41 -2.53
CA LEU A 202 2.34 -13.12 -2.16
C LEU A 202 2.71 -13.10 -0.68
N PHE A 203 1.84 -13.64 0.17
CA PHE A 203 2.11 -13.77 1.60
C PHE A 203 3.39 -14.57 1.87
N ASP A 204 3.54 -15.76 1.26
CA ASP A 204 4.73 -16.59 1.44
C ASP A 204 5.99 -15.90 0.89
N SER A 205 5.88 -15.21 -0.25
CA SER A 205 6.99 -14.43 -0.81
C SER A 205 7.44 -13.31 0.12
N LEU A 206 6.50 -12.58 0.73
CA LEU A 206 6.79 -11.51 1.69
C LEU A 206 7.34 -12.08 3.01
N ARG A 207 6.81 -13.21 3.47
CA ARG A 207 7.29 -13.91 4.67
C ARG A 207 8.74 -14.38 4.50
N ALA A 208 9.09 -14.88 3.32
CA ALA A 208 10.49 -15.25 3.01
C ALA A 208 11.44 -14.04 3.14
N VAL A 209 11.02 -12.85 2.70
CA VAL A 209 11.80 -11.61 2.85
C VAL A 209 11.89 -11.18 4.32
N LEU A 210 10.79 -11.27 5.07
CA LEU A 210 10.77 -10.95 6.50
C LEU A 210 11.81 -11.77 7.27
N PHE A 211 11.89 -13.08 7.02
CA PHE A 211 12.83 -13.98 7.67
C PHE A 211 14.29 -13.86 7.20
N THR A 212 14.60 -13.01 6.23
CA THR A 212 16.00 -12.65 5.93
C THR A 212 16.64 -11.79 7.01
N ASP A 213 15.83 -11.26 7.94
CA ASP A 213 16.25 -10.42 9.07
C ASP A 213 17.02 -9.14 8.65
N SER A 214 16.77 -8.64 7.43
CA SER A 214 17.20 -7.28 7.04
C SER A 214 16.28 -6.25 7.67
N ALA A 215 16.85 -5.30 8.43
CA ALA A 215 16.08 -4.25 9.09
C ALA A 215 15.24 -3.37 8.14
N ILE A 216 15.66 -3.21 6.87
CA ILE A 216 14.97 -2.35 5.89
C ILE A 216 13.96 -3.17 5.07
N ALA A 217 14.39 -4.30 4.51
CA ALA A 217 13.49 -5.16 3.73
C ALA A 217 12.41 -5.79 4.62
N GLY A 218 12.77 -6.23 5.82
CA GLY A 218 11.86 -6.81 6.80
C GLY A 218 10.78 -5.84 7.27
N GLU A 219 11.11 -4.55 7.45
CA GLU A 219 10.12 -3.50 7.76
C GLU A 219 9.08 -3.37 6.64
N GLY A 220 9.53 -3.32 5.38
CA GLY A 220 8.64 -3.24 4.22
C GLY A 220 7.78 -4.50 4.05
N ALA A 221 8.38 -5.68 4.25
CA ALA A 221 7.70 -6.96 4.19
C ALA A 221 6.63 -7.10 5.28
N ALA A 222 6.93 -6.70 6.52
CA ALA A 222 5.98 -6.75 7.63
C ALA A 222 4.74 -5.90 7.36
N PHE A 223 4.90 -4.64 6.91
CA PHE A 223 3.77 -3.81 6.51
C PHE A 223 2.98 -4.42 5.35
N ALA A 224 3.65 -4.96 4.34
CA ALA A 224 3.01 -5.57 3.20
C ALA A 224 2.17 -6.80 3.58
N ILE A 225 2.66 -7.64 4.50
CA ILE A 225 1.91 -8.78 5.05
C ILE A 225 0.59 -8.31 5.67
N GLY A 226 0.65 -7.25 6.48
CA GLY A 226 -0.52 -6.72 7.19
C GLY A 226 -1.55 -6.14 6.23
N LEU A 227 -1.08 -5.49 5.16
CA LEU A 227 -1.96 -4.96 4.10
C LEU A 227 -2.60 -6.09 3.28
N VAL A 228 -1.84 -7.12 2.88
CA VAL A 228 -2.39 -8.26 2.11
C VAL A 228 -3.44 -9.03 2.93
N MET A 229 -3.19 -9.22 4.22
CA MET A 229 -4.04 -9.96 5.16
C MET A 229 -4.99 -9.07 5.97
N LEU A 230 -5.21 -7.83 5.54
CA LEU A 230 -6.03 -6.84 6.25
C LEU A 230 -7.43 -7.39 6.57
N GLY A 231 -7.79 -7.42 7.86
CA GLY A 231 -9.09 -7.92 8.33
C GLY A 231 -9.33 -9.43 8.10
N GLN A 232 -8.30 -10.22 7.80
CA GLN A 232 -8.40 -11.65 7.50
C GLN A 232 -7.84 -12.55 8.61
N SER A 233 -7.82 -12.09 9.87
CA SER A 233 -7.36 -12.90 11.02
C SER A 233 -8.02 -14.27 11.15
N ASP A 234 -9.26 -14.42 10.68
CA ASP A 234 -10.04 -15.67 10.78
C ASP A 234 -9.75 -16.64 9.63
N SER A 235 -8.99 -16.21 8.63
CA SER A 235 -8.62 -17.09 7.51
C SER A 235 -7.73 -18.24 8.02
N PRO A 236 -7.84 -19.45 7.43
CA PRO A 236 -7.00 -20.58 7.83
C PRO A 236 -5.51 -20.25 7.79
N LEU A 237 -5.08 -19.52 6.75
CA LEU A 237 -3.72 -19.05 6.60
C LEU A 237 -3.29 -18.12 7.74
N ALA A 238 -4.13 -17.12 8.09
CA ALA A 238 -3.81 -16.21 9.18
C ALA A 238 -3.72 -16.91 10.53
N GLN A 239 -4.64 -17.82 10.85
CA GLN A 239 -4.63 -18.57 12.11
C GLN A 239 -3.39 -19.46 12.24
N GLN A 240 -2.92 -20.02 11.11
CA GLN A 240 -1.69 -20.82 11.10
C GLN A 240 -0.45 -19.95 11.35
N VAL A 241 -0.39 -18.74 10.79
CA VAL A 241 0.85 -17.96 10.74
C VAL A 241 0.93 -16.89 11.83
N LEU A 242 -0.18 -16.43 12.41
CA LEU A 242 -0.19 -15.47 13.51
C LEU A 242 0.71 -15.88 14.69
N PRO A 243 0.72 -17.14 15.16
CA PRO A 243 1.64 -17.58 16.20
C PRO A 243 3.11 -17.45 15.79
N ASP A 244 3.46 -17.76 14.54
CA ASP A 244 4.82 -17.63 14.02
C ASP A 244 5.26 -16.15 13.98
N LEU A 245 4.37 -15.24 13.56
CA LEU A 245 4.65 -13.81 13.56
C LEU A 245 4.81 -13.25 14.98
N LEU A 246 3.96 -13.69 15.93
CA LEU A 246 4.07 -13.32 17.34
C LEU A 246 5.36 -13.82 17.97
N ASN A 247 5.83 -15.02 17.61
CA ASN A 247 7.13 -15.51 18.07
C ASN A 247 8.27 -14.71 17.46
N TYR A 248 8.20 -14.43 16.15
CA TYR A 248 9.24 -13.69 15.45
C TYR A 248 9.41 -12.24 15.95
N LEU A 249 8.34 -11.61 16.45
CA LEU A 249 8.42 -10.32 17.15
C LEU A 249 9.43 -10.33 18.31
N HIS A 250 9.54 -11.46 19.02
CA HIS A 250 10.45 -11.60 20.15
C HIS A 250 11.84 -12.12 19.76
N ASP A 251 11.95 -12.78 18.61
CA ASP A 251 13.21 -13.35 18.13
C ASP A 251 14.10 -12.32 17.41
N THR A 252 13.50 -11.36 16.68
CA THR A 252 14.27 -10.34 15.97
C THR A 252 14.81 -9.27 16.92
N THR A 253 16.01 -8.76 16.62
CA THR A 253 16.63 -7.66 17.38
C THR A 253 16.36 -6.29 16.75
N HIS A 254 15.70 -6.25 15.60
CA HIS A 254 15.49 -5.03 14.84
C HIS A 254 14.17 -4.34 15.21
N GLU A 255 14.26 -3.25 15.97
CA GLU A 255 13.10 -2.43 16.39
C GLU A 255 12.17 -2.03 15.24
N LYS A 256 12.72 -1.81 14.03
CA LYS A 256 11.93 -1.50 12.82
C LYS A 256 10.99 -2.64 12.43
N ILE A 257 11.50 -3.87 12.48
CA ILE A 257 10.74 -5.08 12.17
C ILE A 257 9.69 -5.29 13.26
N ILE A 258 10.07 -5.19 14.54
CA ILE A 258 9.14 -5.33 15.68
C ILE A 258 7.98 -4.36 15.54
N ARG A 259 8.27 -3.09 15.23
CA ARG A 259 7.24 -2.05 15.07
C ARG A 259 6.32 -2.32 13.88
N ALA A 260 6.90 -2.61 12.72
CA ALA A 260 6.12 -2.86 11.50
C ALA A 260 5.25 -4.11 11.64
N LEU A 261 5.79 -5.17 12.25
CA LEU A 261 5.08 -6.42 12.47
C LEU A 261 3.99 -6.28 13.54
N SER A 262 4.21 -5.49 14.59
CA SER A 262 3.18 -5.19 15.59
C SER A 262 2.00 -4.44 14.96
N LEU A 263 2.26 -3.50 14.04
CA LEU A 263 1.19 -2.83 13.27
C LEU A 263 0.55 -3.76 12.23
N SER A 264 1.33 -4.66 11.63
CA SER A 264 0.85 -5.67 10.69
C SER A 264 -0.20 -6.59 11.33
N ILE A 265 0.07 -7.08 12.55
CA ILE A 265 -0.88 -7.86 13.33
C ILE A 265 -2.13 -7.02 13.66
N ALA A 266 -1.97 -5.74 13.99
CA ALA A 266 -3.10 -4.83 14.19
C ALA A 266 -3.98 -4.70 12.92
N MET A 267 -3.38 -4.63 11.73
CA MET A 267 -4.11 -4.62 10.45
C MET A 267 -4.86 -5.93 10.22
N MET A 268 -4.25 -7.08 10.53
CA MET A 268 -4.90 -8.38 10.35
C MET A 268 -6.20 -8.54 11.15
N VAL A 269 -6.29 -7.91 12.33
CA VAL A 269 -7.47 -7.93 13.21
C VAL A 269 -8.48 -6.81 12.96
N TYR A 270 -8.35 -6.07 11.85
CA TYR A 270 -9.26 -4.99 11.50
C TYR A 270 -10.73 -5.45 11.46
N GLY A 271 -11.60 -4.77 12.20
CA GLY A 271 -13.05 -5.03 12.25
C GLY A 271 -13.46 -6.36 12.89
N LYS A 272 -12.60 -6.96 13.72
CA LYS A 272 -12.83 -8.27 14.34
C LYS A 272 -13.44 -8.21 15.74
N GLU A 273 -13.49 -7.03 16.35
CA GLU A 273 -14.10 -6.81 17.66
C GLU A 273 -13.61 -7.84 18.70
N GLU A 274 -14.52 -8.54 19.37
CA GLU A 274 -14.23 -9.52 20.44
C GLU A 274 -13.29 -10.65 20.00
N SER A 275 -13.31 -11.04 18.72
CA SER A 275 -12.41 -12.08 18.19
C SER A 275 -10.93 -11.67 18.25
N ALA A 276 -10.64 -10.37 18.32
CA ALA A 276 -9.28 -9.85 18.44
C ALA A 276 -8.77 -9.78 19.88
N ASP A 277 -9.63 -9.90 20.89
CA ASP A 277 -9.30 -9.59 22.29
C ASP A 277 -8.14 -10.43 22.83
N VAL A 278 -8.05 -11.69 22.43
CA VAL A 278 -6.95 -12.59 22.84
C VAL A 278 -5.61 -12.03 22.38
N ILE A 279 -5.52 -11.63 21.11
CA ILE A 279 -4.29 -11.07 20.51
C ILE A 279 -3.99 -9.72 21.16
N ILE A 280 -5.01 -8.87 21.33
CA ILE A 280 -4.85 -7.55 21.95
C ILE A 280 -4.34 -7.68 23.39
N GLU A 281 -4.91 -8.57 24.21
CA GLU A 281 -4.46 -8.80 25.59
C GLU A 281 -3.03 -9.33 25.64
N GLN A 282 -2.66 -10.23 24.73
CA GLN A 282 -1.29 -10.72 24.61
C GLN A 282 -0.30 -9.57 24.33
N LEU A 283 -0.59 -8.75 23.30
CA LEU A 283 0.28 -7.61 22.95
C LEU A 283 0.31 -6.52 24.03
N SER A 284 -0.83 -6.27 24.71
CA SER A 284 -0.94 -5.21 25.73
C SER A 284 -0.13 -5.51 26.98
N ARG A 285 0.07 -6.79 27.31
CA ARG A 285 0.81 -7.24 28.50
C ARG A 285 2.29 -7.48 28.21
N ASP A 286 2.72 -7.21 26.99
CA ASP A 286 4.10 -7.45 26.59
C ASP A 286 5.09 -6.55 27.33
N ARG A 287 6.31 -7.06 27.55
CA ARG A 287 7.38 -6.29 28.19
C ARG A 287 7.93 -5.23 27.26
N ASP A 288 7.98 -5.50 25.96
CA ASP A 288 8.48 -4.56 24.96
C ASP A 288 7.46 -3.44 24.70
N PRO A 289 7.83 -2.16 24.92
CA PRO A 289 6.96 -1.04 24.60
C PRO A 289 6.57 -0.95 23.12
N ILE A 290 7.39 -1.44 22.17
CA ILE A 290 7.07 -1.40 20.73
C ILE A 290 5.90 -2.35 20.42
N VAL A 291 5.82 -3.48 21.12
CA VAL A 291 4.71 -4.44 21.00
C VAL A 291 3.44 -3.84 21.62
N ARG A 292 3.54 -3.22 22.80
CA ARG A 292 2.41 -2.50 23.43
C ARG A 292 1.92 -1.32 22.59
N TYR A 293 2.83 -0.62 21.90
CA TYR A 293 2.48 0.40 20.91
C TYR A 293 1.58 -0.19 19.82
N GLY A 294 1.94 -1.36 19.25
CA GLY A 294 1.08 -2.06 18.30
C GLY A 294 -0.25 -2.52 18.89
N ALA A 295 -0.29 -2.89 20.18
CA ALA A 295 -1.53 -3.26 20.86
C ALA A 295 -2.56 -2.11 20.86
N CYS A 296 -2.12 -0.86 21.01
CA CYS A 296 -3.00 0.31 20.94
C CYS A 296 -3.65 0.45 19.56
N TYR A 297 -2.86 0.25 18.50
CA TYR A 297 -3.40 0.20 17.13
C TYR A 297 -4.30 -1.01 16.88
N ALA A 298 -4.01 -2.17 17.49
CA ALA A 298 -4.86 -3.36 17.37
C ALA A 298 -6.24 -3.12 17.98
N VAL A 299 -6.33 -2.47 19.15
CA VAL A 299 -7.61 -2.02 19.73
C VAL A 299 -8.32 -1.07 18.76
N ALA A 300 -7.62 -0.05 18.25
CA ALA A 300 -8.20 0.95 17.37
C ALA A 300 -8.75 0.36 16.07
N MET A 301 -8.03 -0.60 15.46
CA MET A 301 -8.45 -1.25 14.21
C MET A 301 -9.55 -2.29 14.43
N ALA A 302 -9.50 -3.06 15.52
CA ALA A 302 -10.50 -4.09 15.81
C ALA A 302 -11.88 -3.48 16.12
N TYR A 303 -11.92 -2.37 16.85
CA TYR A 303 -13.15 -1.69 17.32
C TYR A 303 -13.44 -0.37 16.57
N CYS A 304 -12.97 -0.25 15.33
CA CYS A 304 -13.17 0.96 14.54
C CYS A 304 -14.68 1.21 14.30
N GLY A 305 -15.19 2.32 14.82
CA GLY A 305 -16.59 2.73 14.62
C GLY A 305 -17.64 2.09 15.54
N THR A 306 -17.25 1.22 16.47
CA THR A 306 -18.20 0.49 17.35
C THR A 306 -18.57 1.23 18.63
N ALA A 307 -17.81 2.28 19.00
CA ALA A 307 -17.98 3.05 20.24
C ALA A 307 -17.96 2.18 21.53
N ASP A 308 -17.21 1.08 21.51
CA ASP A 308 -17.10 0.19 22.65
C ASP A 308 -16.45 0.85 23.88
N ASN A 309 -17.15 0.78 25.02
CA ASN A 309 -16.73 1.39 26.27
C ASN A 309 -15.52 0.68 26.89
N ALA A 310 -15.36 -0.62 26.69
CA ALA A 310 -14.23 -1.37 27.25
C ALA A 310 -12.92 -0.95 26.57
N SER A 311 -12.92 -0.85 25.25
CA SER A 311 -11.82 -0.40 24.41
C SER A 311 -11.40 1.04 24.72
N ILE A 312 -12.36 1.95 24.84
CA ILE A 312 -12.08 3.35 25.23
C ILE A 312 -11.42 3.42 26.61
N ARG A 313 -11.95 2.68 27.59
CA ARG A 313 -11.38 2.64 28.95
C ARG A 313 -9.95 2.08 28.93
N LYS A 314 -9.71 1.04 28.14
CA LYS A 314 -8.39 0.42 27.99
C LYS A 314 -7.36 1.39 27.43
N LEU A 315 -7.67 2.07 26.33
CA LEU A 315 -6.78 3.07 25.72
C LEU A 315 -6.51 4.25 26.67
N LEU A 316 -7.54 4.78 27.33
CA LEU A 316 -7.38 5.86 28.31
C LEU A 316 -6.51 5.45 29.51
N HIS A 317 -6.64 4.20 29.96
CA HIS A 317 -5.80 3.68 31.02
C HIS A 317 -4.33 3.66 30.58
N VAL A 318 -4.03 3.06 29.43
CA VAL A 318 -2.66 2.96 28.87
C VAL A 318 -2.03 4.35 28.69
N ALA A 319 -2.78 5.33 28.17
CA ALA A 319 -2.28 6.70 27.97
C ALA A 319 -1.78 7.40 29.25
N VAL A 320 -2.33 7.00 30.41
CA VAL A 320 -1.97 7.56 31.72
C VAL A 320 -0.96 6.67 32.45
N SER A 321 -1.10 5.34 32.37
CA SER A 321 -0.37 4.40 33.22
C SER A 321 0.92 3.85 32.60
N ASP A 322 1.05 3.80 31.27
CA ASP A 322 2.28 3.31 30.64
C ASP A 322 3.42 4.32 30.90
N VAL A 323 4.64 3.80 31.03
CA VAL A 323 5.84 4.61 31.28
C VAL A 323 6.49 5.12 30.00
N ASN A 324 6.17 4.51 28.85
CA ASN A 324 6.79 4.83 27.57
C ASN A 324 5.95 5.86 26.79
N ASP A 325 6.57 6.97 26.40
CA ASP A 325 5.88 8.07 25.71
C ASP A 325 5.40 7.71 24.29
N ASP A 326 6.00 6.73 23.61
CA ASP A 326 5.51 6.27 22.31
C ASP A 326 4.20 5.49 22.48
N VAL A 327 4.12 4.64 23.50
CA VAL A 327 2.88 3.89 23.83
C VAL A 327 1.78 4.85 24.28
N ARG A 328 2.12 5.88 25.08
CA ARG A 328 1.13 6.89 25.51
C ARG A 328 0.64 7.79 24.37
N ARG A 329 1.46 7.96 23.32
CA ARG A 329 1.13 8.75 22.14
C ARG A 329 0.32 7.95 21.10
N ALA A 330 0.51 6.64 21.05
CA ALA A 330 -0.25 5.72 20.20
C ALA A 330 -1.74 5.69 20.57
#